data_AF-A0A2T3LAP9-F1
#
_entry.id   AF-A0A2T3LAP9-F1
#
_cell.length_a   1.000
_cell.length_b   1.000
_cell.length_c   1.000
_cell.angle_alpha   90.00
_cell.angle_beta   90.00
_cell.angle_gamma   90.00
#
_symmetry.space_group_name_H-M   'P 1'
#
loop_
_entity.id
_entity.type
_entity.pdbx_description
1 polymer ?
#
loop_
_entity_poly.entity_id
_entity_poly.type
_entity_poly.pdbx_seq_one_letter_code
_entity_poly.pdbx_strand_id
1 'polypeptide(L)'
;MYIFGYGSLINNHSRQLTGQTGKAIPAVIQGLQRYWGKVDGSYKIAPLVARVGEGHCNGVLVAVDDITLQEFDRREKGYHRVRVNLDSIVCVSDECILEVDETVWVYVKDDTEAPCEHQPIVQTYVDTVLAGCLSISESFAKTFVETTHGWHHPLENDRHNPKYGNLAGVLDEHLYTIDTLIQQVRLPLK
;
A
#
# COMPACT_ATOMS: atom_id res chain seq x y z
N MET A 1 -10.89 -16.57 -0.47
CA MET A 1 -10.97 -15.33 0.33
C MET A 1 -9.92 -14.35 -0.15
N TYR A 2 -9.98 -13.09 0.24
CA TYR A 2 -9.05 -12.06 -0.22
C TYR A 2 -8.38 -11.33 0.92
N ILE A 3 -7.19 -10.81 0.63
CA ILE A 3 -6.54 -9.75 1.39
C ILE A 3 -6.56 -8.49 0.56
N PHE A 4 -7.00 -7.39 1.15
CA PHE A 4 -6.84 -6.06 0.59
C PHE A 4 -5.43 -5.53 0.89
N GLY A 5 -4.60 -5.48 -0.15
CA GLY A 5 -3.27 -4.91 -0.12
C GLY A 5 -3.28 -3.44 -0.53
N TYR A 6 -2.84 -2.56 0.37
CA TYR A 6 -2.81 -1.10 0.15
C TYR A 6 -1.39 -0.51 0.06
N GLY A 7 -0.36 -1.36 0.00
CA GLY A 7 1.05 -0.98 -0.09
C GLY A 7 1.78 -1.72 -1.21
N SER A 8 2.95 -2.28 -0.93
CA SER A 8 3.78 -2.95 -1.95
C SER A 8 3.10 -4.14 -2.64
N LEU A 9 2.08 -4.74 -2.01
CA LEU A 9 1.23 -5.74 -2.63
C LEU A 9 0.47 -5.22 -3.86
N ILE A 10 0.36 -3.91 -4.10
CA ILE A 10 -0.20 -3.37 -5.35
C ILE A 10 0.70 -3.71 -6.54
N ASN A 11 2.02 -3.75 -6.34
CA ASN A 11 3.00 -4.05 -7.38
C ASN A 11 3.14 -5.56 -7.62
N ASN A 12 2.90 -6.00 -8.86
CA ASN A 12 2.98 -7.41 -9.23
C ASN A 12 4.35 -8.04 -9.01
N HIS A 13 5.42 -7.33 -9.36
CA HIS A 13 6.79 -7.82 -9.17
C HIS A 13 7.12 -7.92 -7.68
N SER A 14 6.70 -6.94 -6.87
CA SER A 14 6.87 -7.02 -5.42
C SER A 14 6.09 -8.18 -4.80
N ARG A 15 4.88 -8.49 -5.29
CA ARG A 15 4.11 -9.66 -4.84
C ARG A 15 4.87 -10.96 -5.09
N GLN A 16 5.43 -11.13 -6.30
CA GLN A 16 6.17 -12.34 -6.69
C GLN A 16 7.38 -12.59 -5.79
N LEU A 17 8.13 -11.55 -5.40
CA LEU A 17 9.23 -11.68 -4.44
C LEU A 17 8.80 -12.15 -3.05
N THR A 18 7.54 -11.90 -2.70
CA THR A 18 6.98 -12.28 -1.40
C THR A 18 6.11 -13.54 -1.46
N GLY A 19 6.27 -14.35 -2.52
CA GLY A 19 5.57 -15.62 -2.71
C GLY A 19 4.12 -15.47 -3.19
N GLN A 20 3.68 -14.27 -3.54
CA GLN A 20 2.31 -13.98 -3.96
C GLN A 20 2.24 -13.81 -5.47
N THR A 21 1.52 -14.71 -6.15
CA THR A 21 1.46 -14.73 -7.62
C THR A 21 0.03 -14.63 -8.18
N GLY A 22 -0.98 -14.57 -7.32
CA GLY A 22 -2.38 -14.49 -7.71
C GLY A 22 -2.75 -13.21 -8.47
N LYS A 23 -3.83 -13.26 -9.26
CA LYS A 23 -4.46 -12.08 -9.87
C LYS A 23 -4.82 -11.10 -8.74
N ALA A 24 -4.47 -9.84 -8.95
CA ALA A 24 -4.78 -8.76 -8.04
C ALA A 24 -5.87 -7.89 -8.67
N ILE A 25 -6.95 -7.64 -7.94
CA ILE A 25 -8.12 -6.94 -8.44
C ILE A 25 -8.15 -5.53 -7.86
N PRO A 26 -7.99 -4.46 -8.67
CA PRO A 26 -7.99 -3.10 -8.15
C PRO A 26 -9.34 -2.72 -7.51
N ALA A 27 -9.29 -2.19 -6.30
CA ALA A 27 -10.46 -1.84 -5.51
C ALA A 27 -10.20 -0.61 -4.63
N VAL A 28 -11.28 0.01 -4.17
CA VAL A 28 -11.28 1.09 -3.19
C VAL A 28 -12.13 0.64 -1.99
N ILE A 29 -11.61 0.81 -0.78
CA ILE A 29 -12.37 0.56 0.45
C ILE A 29 -12.76 1.89 1.07
N GLN A 30 -14.05 2.09 1.33
CA GLN A 30 -14.58 3.18 2.15
C GLN A 30 -14.44 2.84 3.64
N GLY A 31 -14.21 3.82 4.49
CA GLY A 31 -14.01 3.60 5.92
C GLY A 31 -12.57 3.19 6.30
N LEU A 32 -11.61 3.37 5.38
CA LEU A 32 -10.21 3.05 5.59
C LEU A 32 -9.33 4.22 5.15
N GLN A 33 -8.34 4.58 5.97
CA GLN A 33 -7.38 5.64 5.68
C GLN A 33 -5.95 5.09 5.72
N ARG A 34 -5.10 5.60 4.82
CA ARG A 34 -3.71 5.16 4.69
C ARG A 34 -2.75 6.26 5.12
N TYR A 35 -1.72 5.88 5.86
CA TYR A 35 -0.71 6.77 6.43
C TYR A 35 0.69 6.24 6.22
N TRP A 36 1.66 7.13 6.19
CA TRP A 36 3.06 6.80 6.48
C TRP A 36 3.25 6.66 8.00
N GLY A 37 3.78 5.54 8.47
CA GLY A 37 3.93 5.29 9.90
C GLY A 37 4.99 4.26 10.24
N LYS A 38 5.58 4.38 11.43
CA LYS A 38 6.51 3.37 11.94
C LYS A 38 5.76 2.10 12.30
N VAL A 39 6.40 0.97 12.04
CA VAL A 39 5.95 -0.35 12.45
C VAL A 39 6.95 -0.90 13.45
N ASP A 40 6.45 -1.57 14.49
CA ASP A 40 7.30 -2.14 15.53
C ASP A 40 8.31 -3.14 14.95
N GLY A 41 9.44 -3.32 15.63
CA GLY A 41 10.48 -4.29 15.27
C GLY A 41 11.71 -3.67 14.61
N SER A 42 12.38 -4.43 13.75
CA SER A 42 13.68 -4.07 13.16
C SER A 42 13.57 -3.21 11.88
N TYR A 43 12.39 -2.68 11.57
CA TYR A 43 12.19 -1.86 10.37
C TYR A 43 12.98 -0.56 10.49
N LYS A 44 13.89 -0.33 9.54
CA LYS A 44 14.69 0.91 9.44
C LYS A 44 13.98 2.03 8.68
N ILE A 45 12.75 1.79 8.22
CA ILE A 45 11.95 2.68 7.39
C ILE A 45 10.54 2.80 7.99
N ALA A 46 9.80 3.84 7.62
CA ALA A 46 8.37 3.98 7.91
C ALA A 46 7.54 3.59 6.67
N PRO A 47 6.94 2.38 6.63
CA PRO A 47 6.10 1.95 5.52
C PRO A 47 4.67 2.52 5.59
N LEU A 48 3.78 2.03 4.72
CA LEU A 48 2.36 2.36 4.75
C LEU A 48 1.64 1.54 5.83
N VAL A 49 0.74 2.20 6.53
CA VAL A 49 -0.18 1.59 7.49
C VAL A 49 -1.60 2.03 7.17
N ALA A 50 -2.59 1.17 7.42
CA ALA A 50 -3.99 1.51 7.31
C ALA A 50 -4.68 1.54 8.68
N ARG A 51 -5.67 2.41 8.81
CA ARG A 51 -6.53 2.55 10.00
C ARG A 51 -7.99 2.61 9.56
N VAL A 52 -8.88 2.05 10.35
CA VAL A 52 -10.33 2.23 10.15
C VAL A 52 -10.68 3.67 10.52
N GLY A 53 -11.40 4.37 9.65
CA GLY A 53 -11.69 5.79 9.84
C GLY A 53 -12.44 6.41 8.67
N GLU A 54 -12.82 7.68 8.81
CA GLU A 54 -13.55 8.40 7.76
C GLU A 54 -12.62 8.72 6.58
N GLY A 55 -12.80 8.02 5.47
CA GLY A 55 -12.02 8.21 4.26
C GLY A 55 -12.12 7.02 3.33
N HIS A 56 -11.24 6.98 2.34
CA HIS A 56 -11.13 5.84 1.43
C HIS A 56 -9.67 5.54 1.10
N CYS A 57 -9.42 4.28 0.78
CA CYS A 57 -8.09 3.80 0.43
C CYS A 57 -8.20 2.92 -0.81
N ASN A 58 -7.47 3.26 -1.87
CA ASN A 58 -7.35 2.40 -3.03
C ASN A 58 -6.23 1.37 -2.84
N GLY A 59 -6.41 0.19 -3.39
CA GLY A 59 -5.49 -0.93 -3.28
C GLY A 59 -5.91 -2.08 -4.19
N VAL A 60 -5.50 -3.29 -3.84
CA VAL A 60 -5.84 -4.48 -4.62
C VAL A 60 -6.34 -5.60 -3.72
N LEU A 61 -7.33 -6.35 -4.19
CA LEU A 61 -7.75 -7.61 -3.60
C LEU A 61 -6.88 -8.73 -4.16
N VAL A 62 -6.20 -9.46 -3.29
CA VAL A 62 -5.36 -10.61 -3.63
C VAL A 62 -6.04 -11.86 -3.09
N ALA A 63 -6.39 -12.78 -3.97
CA ALA A 63 -6.97 -14.06 -3.58
C ALA A 63 -5.95 -14.89 -2.80
N VAL A 64 -6.37 -15.46 -1.68
CA VAL A 64 -5.55 -16.30 -0.80
C VAL A 64 -6.34 -17.51 -0.31
N ASP A 65 -5.63 -18.58 0.01
CA ASP A 65 -6.12 -19.72 0.77
C ASP A 65 -5.77 -19.59 2.26
N ASP A 66 -6.19 -20.57 3.06
CA ASP A 66 -5.94 -20.57 4.52
C ASP A 66 -4.45 -20.62 4.87
N ILE A 67 -3.64 -21.32 4.08
CA ILE A 67 -2.20 -21.46 4.31
C ILE A 67 -1.52 -20.12 4.09
N THR A 68 -1.80 -19.49 2.95
CA THR A 68 -1.26 -18.19 2.56
C THR A 68 -1.69 -17.11 3.56
N LEU A 69 -2.93 -17.16 4.05
CA LEU A 69 -3.42 -16.23 5.08
C LEU A 69 -2.63 -16.36 6.40
N GLN A 70 -2.30 -17.59 6.83
CA GLN A 70 -1.45 -17.80 7.99
C GLN A 70 -0.01 -17.29 7.78
N GLU A 71 0.51 -17.36 6.56
CA GLU A 71 1.80 -16.77 6.22
C GLU A 71 1.76 -15.24 6.30
N PHE A 72 0.68 -14.63 5.84
CA PHE A 72 0.44 -13.19 6.01
C PHE A 72 0.36 -12.80 7.49
N ASP A 73 -0.33 -13.56 8.33
CA ASP A 73 -0.38 -13.27 9.78
C ASP A 73 1.02 -13.27 10.41
N ARG A 74 1.91 -14.18 9.99
CA ARG A 74 3.30 -14.23 10.48
C ARG A 74 4.12 -13.06 9.98
N ARG A 75 3.94 -12.68 8.71
CA ARG A 75 4.65 -11.59 8.04
C ARG A 75 4.24 -10.22 8.58
N GLU A 76 2.94 -9.99 8.78
CA GLU A 76 2.36 -8.72 9.22
C GLU A 76 2.33 -8.62 10.77
N LYS A 77 3.34 -9.20 11.43
CA LYS A 77 3.49 -9.16 12.88
C LYS A 77 3.61 -7.70 13.34
N GLY A 78 2.68 -7.26 14.16
CA GLY A 78 2.57 -5.86 14.62
C GLY A 78 1.35 -5.12 14.06
N TYR A 79 0.65 -5.73 13.11
CA TYR A 79 -0.71 -5.39 12.70
C TYR A 79 -1.70 -6.40 13.28
N HIS A 80 -2.98 -6.06 13.20
CA HIS A 80 -4.06 -7.03 13.35
C HIS A 80 -4.95 -6.98 12.11
N ARG A 81 -5.54 -8.11 11.73
CA ARG A 81 -6.47 -8.15 10.59
C ARG A 81 -7.89 -7.82 11.04
N VAL A 82 -8.60 -7.06 10.21
CA VAL A 82 -10.03 -6.78 10.37
C VAL A 82 -10.78 -7.24 9.12
N ARG A 83 -12.00 -7.72 9.32
CA ARG A 83 -12.89 -8.10 8.21
C ARG A 83 -13.48 -6.82 7.61
N VAL A 84 -13.35 -6.68 6.30
CA VAL A 84 -13.93 -5.56 5.55
C VAL A 84 -15.41 -5.85 5.28
N ASN A 85 -16.28 -4.85 5.45
CA ASN A 85 -17.67 -4.95 4.99
C ASN A 85 -17.69 -4.91 3.46
N LEU A 86 -18.26 -5.92 2.79
CA LEU A 86 -18.31 -5.98 1.32
C LEU A 86 -18.99 -4.76 0.70
N ASP A 87 -20.01 -4.19 1.36
CA ASP A 87 -20.71 -2.98 0.89
C ASP A 87 -19.82 -1.72 0.87
N SER A 88 -18.69 -1.76 1.58
CA SER A 88 -17.71 -0.66 1.58
C SER A 88 -16.69 -0.75 0.44
N ILE A 89 -16.72 -1.83 -0.35
CA ILE A 89 -15.76 -2.09 -1.41
C ILE A 89 -16.32 -1.63 -2.75
N VAL A 90 -15.57 -0.76 -3.42
CA VAL A 90 -15.85 -0.32 -4.79
C VAL A 90 -14.78 -0.90 -5.70
N CYS A 91 -15.17 -1.83 -6.55
CA CYS A 91 -14.36 -2.39 -7.60
C CYS A 91 -14.03 -1.32 -8.66
N VAL A 92 -12.77 -1.25 -9.10
CA VAL A 92 -12.33 -0.25 -10.10
C VAL A 92 -12.59 -0.71 -11.54
N SER A 93 -12.75 -2.02 -11.76
CA SER A 93 -13.12 -2.59 -13.06
C SER A 93 -14.39 -3.43 -12.97
N ASP A 94 -15.13 -3.50 -14.07
CA ASP A 94 -16.36 -4.30 -14.18
C ASP A 94 -16.10 -5.82 -14.11
N GLU A 95 -14.82 -6.24 -14.20
CA GLU A 95 -14.41 -7.65 -14.01
C GLU A 95 -14.39 -8.08 -12.54
N CYS A 96 -14.50 -7.13 -11.61
CA CYS A 96 -14.49 -7.36 -10.18
C CYS A 96 -15.93 -7.46 -9.70
N ILE A 97 -16.39 -8.69 -9.48
CA ILE A 97 -17.67 -9.00 -8.85
C ILE A 97 -17.33 -9.83 -7.62
N LEU A 98 -17.55 -9.25 -6.44
CA LEU A 98 -17.44 -9.98 -5.18
C LEU A 98 -18.78 -10.63 -4.87
N GLU A 99 -18.79 -11.94 -4.70
CA GLU A 99 -19.99 -12.68 -4.28
C GLU A 99 -20.31 -12.39 -2.80
N VAL A 100 -21.59 -12.53 -2.43
CA VAL A 100 -22.11 -12.14 -1.10
C VAL A 100 -21.45 -12.92 0.05
N ASP A 101 -20.91 -14.11 -0.23
CA ASP A 101 -20.25 -14.99 0.74
C ASP A 101 -18.73 -14.82 0.79
N GLU A 102 -18.15 -13.94 -0.03
CA GLU A 102 -16.72 -13.70 0.00
C GLU A 102 -16.27 -13.02 1.30
N THR A 103 -15.02 -13.27 1.66
CA THR A 103 -14.39 -12.67 2.85
C THR A 103 -13.16 -11.90 2.41
N VAL A 104 -13.14 -10.62 2.78
CA VAL A 104 -12.01 -9.72 2.54
C VAL A 104 -11.42 -9.30 3.89
N TRP A 105 -10.12 -9.50 4.04
CA TRP A 105 -9.34 -9.08 5.20
C TRP A 105 -8.45 -7.89 4.84
N VAL A 106 -8.21 -7.02 5.82
CA VAL A 106 -7.18 -5.98 5.72
C VAL A 106 -6.38 -5.94 7.02
N TYR A 107 -5.06 -5.77 6.93
CA TYR A 107 -4.19 -5.60 8.08
C TYR A 107 -4.13 -4.12 8.46
N VAL A 108 -4.48 -3.79 9.70
CA VAL A 108 -4.55 -2.40 10.20
C VAL A 108 -3.72 -2.25 11.48
N LYS A 109 -3.38 -1.00 11.79
CA LYS A 109 -2.65 -0.64 13.02
C LYS A 109 -3.12 0.72 13.53
N ASP A 110 -3.87 0.71 14.62
CA ASP A 110 -4.59 1.89 15.14
C ASP A 110 -3.63 2.99 15.60
N ASP A 111 -2.57 2.61 16.31
CA ASP A 111 -1.54 3.51 16.82
C ASP A 111 -0.20 3.24 16.12
N THR A 112 0.27 4.24 15.39
CA THR A 112 1.62 4.27 14.82
C THR A 112 2.29 5.60 15.09
N GLU A 113 3.56 5.52 15.47
CA GLU A 113 4.41 6.69 15.51
C GLU A 113 4.64 7.24 14.10
N ALA A 114 4.69 8.57 14.00
CA ALA A 114 5.01 9.25 12.75
C ALA A 114 6.45 8.96 12.30
N PRO A 115 6.73 8.91 10.98
CA PRO A 115 8.10 8.84 10.46
C PRO A 115 8.99 9.95 11.02
N CYS A 116 10.28 9.65 11.20
CA CYS A 116 11.28 10.61 11.67
C CYS A 116 12.62 10.41 10.95
N GLU A 117 13.61 11.27 11.19
CA GLU A 117 14.94 11.18 10.53
C GLU A 117 15.63 9.81 10.70
N HIS A 118 15.37 9.10 11.79
CA HIS A 118 15.97 7.78 12.06
C HIS A 118 15.21 6.62 11.38
N GLN A 119 13.92 6.81 11.10
CA GLN A 119 13.04 5.85 10.43
C GLN A 119 12.15 6.64 9.46
N PRO A 120 12.72 7.13 8.34
CA PRO A 120 12.01 7.98 7.40
C PRO A 120 11.15 7.14 6.46
N ILE A 121 10.28 7.81 5.70
CA ILE A 121 9.78 7.25 4.44
C ILE A 121 11.00 7.12 3.51
N VAL A 122 11.10 6.03 2.75
CA VAL A 122 12.20 5.87 1.78
C VAL A 122 11.67 5.84 0.35
N GLN A 123 12.36 6.54 -0.55
CA GLN A 123 11.92 6.73 -1.94
C GLN A 123 11.76 5.41 -2.68
N THR A 124 12.65 4.44 -2.49
CA THR A 124 12.55 3.13 -3.17
C THR A 124 11.30 2.33 -2.77
N TYR A 125 10.78 2.51 -1.55
CA TYR A 125 9.50 1.94 -1.16
C TYR A 125 8.34 2.66 -1.87
N VAL A 126 8.37 4.00 -1.88
CA VAL A 126 7.38 4.81 -2.60
C VAL A 126 7.36 4.44 -4.09
N ASP A 127 8.53 4.34 -4.72
CA ASP A 127 8.70 3.99 -6.13
C ASP A 127 8.08 2.62 -6.42
N THR A 128 8.32 1.63 -5.56
CA THR A 128 7.77 0.29 -5.72
C THR A 128 6.24 0.31 -5.70
N VAL A 129 5.64 1.00 -4.72
CA VAL A 129 4.18 1.05 -4.59
C VAL A 129 3.55 1.82 -5.76
N LEU A 130 4.10 2.99 -6.10
CA LEU A 130 3.55 3.83 -7.17
C LEU A 130 3.78 3.24 -8.56
N ALA A 131 4.87 2.52 -8.82
CA ALA A 131 5.01 1.75 -10.05
C ALA A 131 3.90 0.68 -10.17
N GLY A 132 3.51 0.06 -9.06
CA GLY A 132 2.34 -0.82 -9.01
C GLY A 132 1.04 -0.08 -9.34
N CYS A 133 0.82 1.09 -8.74
CA CYS A 133 -0.35 1.91 -9.04
C CYS A 133 -0.41 2.35 -10.51
N LEU A 134 0.72 2.79 -11.08
CA LEU A 134 0.83 3.21 -12.48
C LEU A 134 0.56 2.07 -13.46
N SER A 135 0.92 0.84 -13.10
CA SER A 135 0.57 -0.35 -13.90
C SER A 135 -0.94 -0.62 -13.97
N ILE A 136 -1.73 -0.05 -13.04
CA ILE A 136 -3.20 -0.08 -13.08
C ILE A 136 -3.70 1.12 -13.89
N SER A 137 -3.36 2.34 -13.47
CA SER A 137 -3.58 3.57 -14.22
C SER A 137 -2.91 4.78 -13.55
N GLU A 138 -2.71 5.86 -14.29
CA GLU A 138 -2.28 7.15 -13.72
C GLU A 138 -3.29 7.70 -12.69
N SER A 139 -4.59 7.55 -12.95
CA SER A 139 -5.64 7.99 -12.02
C SER A 139 -5.59 7.21 -10.70
N PHE A 140 -5.27 5.92 -10.75
CA PHE A 140 -5.11 5.09 -9.55
C PHE A 140 -3.89 5.53 -8.73
N ALA A 141 -2.77 5.85 -9.39
CA ALA A 141 -1.59 6.42 -8.73
C ALA A 141 -1.87 7.80 -8.12
N LYS A 142 -2.62 8.66 -8.81
CA LYS A 142 -3.04 9.95 -8.28
C LYS A 142 -3.90 9.81 -7.03
N THR A 143 -4.97 9.00 -7.09
CA THR A 143 -5.82 8.68 -5.93
C THR A 143 -4.99 8.12 -4.78
N PHE A 144 -4.00 7.27 -5.07
CA PHE A 144 -3.12 6.73 -4.04
C PHE A 144 -2.41 7.84 -3.27
N VAL A 145 -1.80 8.78 -3.97
CA VAL A 145 -1.02 9.85 -3.36
C VAL A 145 -1.93 10.83 -2.61
N GLU A 146 -3.06 11.22 -3.20
CA GLU A 146 -4.05 12.15 -2.61
C GLU A 146 -4.71 11.62 -1.34
N THR A 147 -4.95 10.31 -1.26
CA THR A 147 -5.60 9.66 -0.11
C THR A 147 -4.61 9.13 0.94
N THR A 148 -3.31 9.22 0.67
CA THR A 148 -2.28 8.84 1.63
C THR A 148 -1.88 10.05 2.46
N HIS A 149 -1.97 9.92 3.78
CA HIS A 149 -1.62 10.96 4.71
C HIS A 149 -0.17 10.83 5.21
N GLY A 150 0.38 11.92 5.75
CA GLY A 150 1.73 11.93 6.34
C GLY A 150 2.87 12.25 5.37
N TRP A 151 2.58 12.71 4.16
CA TRP A 151 3.60 13.12 3.18
C TRP A 151 4.48 14.30 3.65
N HIS A 152 4.14 15.03 4.70
CA HIS A 152 5.00 16.09 5.23
C HIS A 152 6.17 15.56 6.08
N HIS A 153 6.14 14.28 6.49
CA HIS A 153 7.20 13.66 7.28
C HIS A 153 8.49 13.41 6.47
N PRO A 154 9.64 13.15 7.14
CA PRO A 154 10.92 12.92 6.47
C PRO A 154 10.85 11.83 5.39
N LEU A 155 11.36 12.18 4.21
CA LEU A 155 11.49 11.30 3.05
C LEU A 155 12.95 11.30 2.62
N GLU A 156 13.56 10.13 2.62
CA GLU A 156 14.93 9.94 2.17
C GLU A 156 14.95 9.41 0.75
N ASN A 157 15.68 10.10 -0.14
CA ASN A 157 15.96 9.59 -1.47
C ASN A 157 17.10 8.58 -1.42
N ASP A 158 16.74 7.30 -1.29
CA ASP A 158 17.67 6.18 -1.15
C ASP A 158 17.90 5.41 -2.47
N ARG A 159 17.52 5.96 -3.63
CA ARG A 159 17.62 5.28 -4.94
C ARG A 159 19.04 4.78 -5.27
N HIS A 160 20.09 5.49 -4.85
CA HIS A 160 21.48 5.08 -5.06
C HIS A 160 21.96 3.98 -4.11
N ASN A 161 21.32 3.81 -2.97
CA ASN A 161 21.64 2.78 -1.98
C ASN A 161 20.35 2.30 -1.28
N PRO A 162 19.54 1.47 -1.97
CA PRO A 162 18.19 1.13 -1.52
C PRO A 162 18.15 0.50 -0.12
N LYS A 163 17.31 1.07 0.75
CA LYS A 163 17.01 0.54 2.08
C LYS A 163 15.82 -0.41 2.06
N TYR A 164 14.91 -0.27 1.09
CA TYR A 164 13.78 -1.17 0.93
C TYR A 164 14.19 -2.45 0.18
N GLY A 165 14.25 -3.58 0.89
CA GLY A 165 14.77 -4.84 0.35
C GLY A 165 13.93 -5.51 -0.74
N ASN A 166 12.68 -5.09 -0.94
CA ASN A 166 11.78 -5.64 -1.96
C ASN A 166 11.51 -4.65 -3.11
N LEU A 167 12.48 -3.77 -3.41
CA LEU A 167 12.41 -2.90 -4.59
C LEU A 167 12.24 -3.76 -5.85
N ALA A 168 11.11 -3.59 -6.55
CA ALA A 168 10.78 -4.43 -7.69
C ALA A 168 9.82 -3.74 -8.67
N GLY A 169 9.97 -4.02 -9.97
CA GLY A 169 9.03 -3.57 -11.00
C GLY A 169 8.97 -2.06 -11.20
N VAL A 170 10.03 -1.33 -10.83
CA VAL A 170 10.17 0.11 -11.08
C VAL A 170 10.95 0.28 -12.37
N LEU A 171 10.31 0.87 -13.38
CA LEU A 171 10.93 1.21 -14.66
C LEU A 171 11.39 2.67 -14.65
N ASP A 172 12.45 3.00 -15.38
CA ASP A 172 13.00 4.36 -15.45
C ASP A 172 11.94 5.40 -15.89
N GLU A 173 11.04 5.00 -16.79
CA GLU A 173 9.93 5.84 -17.27
C GLU A 173 8.92 6.20 -16.17
N HIS A 174 8.79 5.37 -15.13
CA HIS A 174 7.89 5.67 -14.00
C HIS A 174 8.46 6.77 -13.09
N LEU A 175 9.79 6.90 -13.00
CA LEU A 175 10.45 7.73 -11.98
C LEU A 175 10.03 9.20 -12.09
N TYR A 176 9.98 9.75 -13.30
CA TYR A 176 9.56 11.13 -13.53
C TYR A 176 8.12 11.38 -13.09
N THR A 177 7.20 10.46 -13.43
CA THR A 177 5.78 10.55 -13.05
C THR A 177 5.62 10.41 -11.54
N ILE A 178 6.35 9.49 -10.92
CA ILE A 178 6.37 9.30 -9.47
C ILE A 178 6.84 10.58 -8.76
N ASP A 179 7.96 11.16 -9.18
CA ASP A 179 8.49 12.38 -8.59
C ASP A 179 7.50 13.55 -8.73
N THR A 180 6.84 13.65 -9.89
CA THR A 180 5.80 14.67 -10.15
C THR A 180 4.60 14.52 -9.22
N LEU A 181 4.10 13.29 -9.02
CA LEU A 181 2.97 13.01 -8.14
C LEU A 181 3.32 13.32 -6.68
N ILE A 182 4.49 12.90 -6.21
CA ILE A 182 4.95 13.16 -4.83
C ILE A 182 5.12 14.66 -4.59
N GLN A 183 5.66 15.40 -5.56
CA GLN A 183 5.82 16.84 -5.43
C GLN A 183 4.48 17.53 -5.12
N GLN A 184 3.38 17.13 -5.76
CA GLN A 184 2.06 17.75 -5.57
C GLN A 184 1.55 17.70 -4.11
N VAL A 185 1.88 16.65 -3.36
CA VAL A 185 1.43 16.48 -1.96
C VAL A 185 2.48 16.82 -0.90
N ARG A 186 3.71 17.13 -1.34
CA ARG A 186 4.81 17.57 -0.48
C ARG A 186 5.12 19.05 -0.59
N LEU A 187 4.53 19.76 -1.55
CA LEU A 187 4.64 21.21 -1.63
C LEU A 187 4.09 21.84 -0.34
N PRO A 188 4.76 22.85 0.23
CA PRO A 188 4.19 23.60 1.35
C PRO A 188 2.84 24.18 0.90
N LEU A 189 1.82 24.02 1.75
CA LEU A 189 0.56 24.74 1.58
C LEU A 189 0.89 26.22 1.36
N LYS A 190 0.46 26.77 0.22
CA LYS A 190 0.58 28.21 -0.08
C LYS A 190 -0.25 29.03 0.90
#